data_AF-A0A7X0IJS2-F1
#
_entry.id   AF-A0A7X0IJS2-F1
#
_cell.length_a   1.000
_cell.length_b   1.000
_cell.length_c   1.000
_cell.angle_alpha   90.00
_cell.angle_beta   90.00
_cell.angle_gamma   90.00
#
_symmetry.space_group_name_H-M   'P 1'
#
loop_
_entity.id
_entity.type
_entity.pdbx_description
1 polymer ?
#
loop_
_entity_poly.entity_id
_entity_poly.type
_entity_poly.pdbx_seq_one_letter_code
_entity_poly.pdbx_strand_id
1 'polypeptide(L)' 'MMMNLRGGDLEQLMNQVLADDLPQLHSFVIGLRGDLNAALTLSHSSGKVEGHVNRVKMLKRQMYGRANLDLLRKRVLLAD' A
#
# COMPACT_ATOMS: atom_id res chain seq x y z
N MET A 1 12.68 10.61 3.67
CA MET A 1 11.56 10.50 4.62
C MET A 1 10.58 11.62 4.27
N MET A 2 9.31 11.33 4.03
CA MET A 2 8.31 12.35 3.67
C MET A 2 7.89 13.07 4.95
N MET A 3 8.40 14.30 5.16
CA MET A 3 8.27 15.02 6.44
C MET A 3 7.06 15.97 6.51
N ASN A 4 6.28 16.08 5.43
CA ASN A 4 5.14 16.99 5.36
C ASN A 4 3.85 16.20 5.17
N LEU A 5 3.09 16.01 6.24
CA LEU A 5 1.77 15.38 6.22
C LEU A 5 0.72 16.44 5.88
N ARG A 6 0.49 16.70 4.58
CA ARG A 6 -0.51 17.64 4.07
C ARG A 6 -1.84 16.96 3.72
N GLY A 7 -2.29 16.06 4.58
CA GLY A 7 -3.54 15.31 4.34
C GLY A 7 -4.77 16.22 4.25
N GLY A 8 -4.77 17.35 4.96
CA GLY A 8 -5.86 18.34 4.90
C GLY A 8 -6.01 19.03 3.55
N ASP A 9 -4.94 19.11 2.75
CA ASP A 9 -4.96 19.77 1.44
C ASP A 9 -5.42 18.82 0.32
N LEU A 10 -5.57 17.52 0.61
CA LEU A 10 -5.77 16.48 -0.39
C LEU A 10 -7.05 16.69 -1.21
N GLU A 11 -8.17 17.03 -0.56
CA GLU A 11 -9.42 17.32 -1.26
C GLU A 11 -9.31 18.53 -2.19
N GLN A 12 -8.62 19.58 -1.75
CA GLN A 12 -8.38 20.77 -2.57
C GLN A 12 -7.52 20.43 -3.79
N LEU A 13 -6.44 19.66 -3.61
CA LEU A 13 -5.55 19.24 -4.69
C LEU A 13 -6.28 18.35 -5.71
N MET A 14 -7.10 17.41 -5.24
CA MET A 14 -7.91 16.57 -6.11
C MET A 14 -8.88 17.41 -6.96
N ASN A 15 -9.55 18.40 -6.33
CA ASN A 15 -10.46 19.28 -7.06
C ASN A 15 -9.74 20.19 -8.08
N GLN A 16 -8.52 20.66 -7.77
CA GLN A 16 -7.70 21.43 -8.71
C GLN A 16 -7.33 20.61 -9.94
N VAL A 17 -6.83 19.38 -9.74
CA VAL A 17 -6.45 18.49 -10.84
C VAL A 17 -7.64 18.17 -11.75
N LEU A 18 -8.84 18.02 -11.18
CA LEU A 18 -10.07 17.79 -11.96
C LEU A 18 -10.56 19.05 -12.70
N ALA A 19 -10.19 20.24 -12.25
CA ALA A 19 -10.52 21.51 -12.90
C ALA A 19 -9.51 21.91 -14.00
N ASP A 20 -8.28 21.41 -13.91
CA ASP A 20 -7.21 21.64 -14.89
C ASP A 20 -7.28 20.69 -16.08
N ASP A 21 -6.66 21.08 -17.20
CA ASP A 21 -6.52 20.26 -18.42
C ASP A 21 -5.38 19.24 -18.29
N LEU A 22 -5.51 18.35 -17.29
CA LEU A 22 -4.58 17.26 -16.99
C LEU A 22 -5.29 15.90 -17.13
N PRO A 23 -5.77 15.52 -18.32
CA PRO A 23 -6.64 14.36 -18.50
C PRO A 23 -5.98 13.03 -18.09
N GLN A 24 -4.65 12.94 -18.10
CA GLN A 24 -3.93 11.75 -17.63
C GLN A 24 -4.01 11.56 -16.10
N LEU A 25 -4.24 12.65 -15.35
CA LEU A 25 -4.34 12.61 -13.89
C LEU A 25 -5.79 12.49 -13.40
N HIS A 26 -6.78 12.77 -14.26
CA HIS A 26 -8.19 12.69 -13.88
C HIS A 26 -8.59 11.28 -13.44
N SER A 27 -8.20 10.24 -14.19
CA SER A 27 -8.51 8.86 -13.82
C SER A 27 -7.87 8.45 -12.49
N PHE A 28 -6.64 8.92 -12.23
CA PHE A 28 -5.94 8.69 -10.98
C PHE A 28 -6.68 9.33 -9.81
N VAL A 29 -7.09 10.60 -9.92
CA VAL A 29 -7.83 11.30 -8.85
C VAL A 29 -9.18 10.67 -8.59
N ILE A 30 -9.89 10.24 -9.64
CA ILE A 30 -11.18 9.56 -9.50
C ILE A 30 -11.00 8.24 -8.73
N GLY A 31 -10.00 7.43 -9.10
CA GLY A 31 -9.67 6.20 -8.38
C GLY A 31 -9.29 6.46 -6.92
N LEU A 32 -8.42 7.44 -6.69
CA LEU A 32 -7.94 7.80 -5.35
C LEU A 32 -9.08 8.21 -4.41
N ARG A 33 -10.07 8.96 -4.90
CA ARG A 33 -11.25 9.36 -4.11
C ARG A 33 -12.08 8.14 -3.72
N GLY A 34 -12.23 7.17 -4.63
CA GLY A 34 -12.87 5.89 -4.34
C GLY A 34 -12.12 5.09 -3.26
N ASP A 35 -10.81 4.98 -3.40
CA ASP A 35 -9.95 4.27 -2.44
C ASP A 35 -9.95 4.93 -1.06
N LEU A 36 -9.93 6.26 -1.00
CA LEU A 36 -10.03 7.00 0.26
C LEU A 36 -11.36 6.74 0.98
N ASN A 37 -12.46 6.78 0.24
CA ASN A 37 -13.78 6.48 0.80
C ASN A 37 -13.83 5.02 1.31
N ALA A 38 -13.34 4.07 0.53
CA ALA A 38 -13.27 2.67 0.94
C ALA A 38 -12.41 2.48 2.20
N ALA A 39 -11.25 3.14 2.29
CA ALA A 39 -10.36 3.07 3.44
C ALA A 39 -10.99 3.62 4.73
N LEU A 40 -11.93 4.57 4.63
CA LEU A 40 -12.59 5.19 5.78
C LEU A 40 -13.92 4.52 6.16
N THR A 41 -14.55 3.80 5.25
CA THR A 41 -15.91 3.25 5.43
C THR A 41 -15.96 1.74 5.57
N LEU A 42 -15.02 1.01 4.96
CA LEU A 42 -15.01 -0.45 5.03
C LEU A 42 -14.43 -0.92 6.36
N SER A 43 -15.10 -1.91 6.96
CA SER A 43 -14.65 -2.55 8.20
C SER A 43 -13.43 -3.46 8.01
N HIS A 44 -13.07 -3.76 6.75
CA HIS A 44 -11.97 -4.64 6.39
C HIS A 44 -10.84 -3.85 5.70
N SER A 45 -9.61 -4.24 5.98
CA SER A 45 -8.39 -3.65 5.43
C SER A 45 -7.41 -4.73 5.01
N SER A 46 -6.69 -4.48 3.91
CA SER A 46 -5.59 -5.32 3.43
C SER A 46 -4.35 -5.27 4.32
N GLY A 47 -4.27 -4.34 5.28
CA GLY A 47 -3.05 -4.13 6.08
C GLY A 47 -2.53 -5.38 6.80
N LYS A 48 -3.42 -6.23 7.31
CA LYS A 48 -3.02 -7.51 7.91
C LYS A 48 -2.39 -8.44 6.87
N VAL A 49 -3.01 -8.58 5.69
CA VAL A 49 -2.51 -9.45 4.60
C VAL A 49 -1.16 -8.93 4.09
N GLU A 50 -1.05 -7.62 3.87
CA GLU A 50 0.21 -6.97 3.46
C GLU A 50 1.32 -7.16 4.49
N GLY A 51 1.00 -7.09 5.79
CA GLY A 51 1.93 -7.39 6.87
C GLY A 51 2.50 -8.80 6.78
N HIS A 52 1.65 -9.82 6.53
CA HIS A 52 2.10 -11.19 6.31
C HIS A 52 3.00 -11.31 5.08
N VAL A 53 2.61 -10.69 3.97
CA VAL A 53 3.44 -10.67 2.74
C VAL A 53 4.79 -10.02 2.99
N ASN A 54 4.82 -8.89 3.72
CA ASN A 54 6.05 -8.20 4.07
C ASN A 54 6.94 -9.05 4.98
N ARG A 55 6.37 -9.74 5.97
CA ARG A 55 7.09 -10.68 6.85
C ARG A 55 7.74 -11.81 6.04
N VAL A 56 7.01 -12.43 5.11
CA VAL A 56 7.56 -13.48 4.24
C VAL A 56 8.68 -12.94 3.34
N LYS A 57 8.49 -11.75 2.74
CA LYS A 57 9.52 -11.09 1.92
C LYS A 57 10.77 -10.78 2.74
N MET A 58 10.61 -10.32 3.98
CA MET A 58 11.69 -10.04 4.91
C MET A 58 12.48 -11.33 5.24
N LEU A 59 11.80 -12.41 5.62
CA LEU A 59 12.43 -13.71 5.89
C LEU A 59 13.20 -14.24 4.68
N LYS A 60 12.64 -14.11 3.48
CA LYS A 60 13.33 -14.48 2.23
C LYS A 60 14.58 -13.62 1.99
N ARG A 61 14.52 -12.31 2.25
CA ARG A 61 15.64 -11.36 2.09
C ARG A 61 16.78 -11.62 3.07
N GLN A 62 16.49 -11.98 4.33
CA GLN A 62 17.51 -12.35 5.32
C GLN A 62 18.39 -13.53 4.87
N MET A 63 17.90 -14.34 3.93
CA MET A 63 18.60 -15.51 3.42
C MET A 63 19.40 -15.25 2.13
N TYR A 64 19.47 -13.99 1.68
CA TYR A 64 20.26 -13.58 0.51
C TYR A 64 20.03 -14.46 -0.73
N GLY A 65 18.77 -14.80 -1.01
CA GLY A 65 18.39 -15.63 -2.16
C GLY A 65 18.56 -17.15 -1.99
N ARG A 66 19.05 -17.62 -0.84
CA ARG A 66 19.28 -19.05 -0.56
C ARG A 66 18.04 -19.80 -0.05
N ALA A 67 16.89 -19.14 -0.01
CA ALA A 67 15.63 -19.71 0.44
C ALA A 67 14.85 -20.30 -0.74
N ASN A 68 15.02 -21.60 -1.00
CA ASN A 68 14.06 -22.35 -1.81
C ASN A 68 12.70 -22.42 -1.08
N LEU A 69 11.64 -22.84 -1.78
CA LEU A 69 10.28 -22.80 -1.22
C LEU A 69 10.15 -23.61 0.08
N ASP A 70 10.74 -24.81 0.15
CA ASP A 70 10.67 -25.67 1.34
C ASP A 70 11.34 -25.02 2.56
N LEU A 71 12.50 -24.41 2.35
CA LEU A 71 13.24 -23.74 3.41
C LEU A 71 12.54 -22.45 3.85
N LEU A 72 11.98 -21.68 2.92
CA LEU A 72 11.18 -20.50 3.22
C LEU A 72 9.93 -20.87 4.03
N ARG A 73 9.23 -21.94 3.65
CA ARG A 73 8.06 -22.44 4.37
C ARG A 73 8.42 -22.82 5.82
N LYS A 74 9.51 -23.56 6.02
CA LYS A 74 10.00 -23.90 7.36
C LYS A 74 10.29 -22.65 8.19
N ARG A 75 10.95 -21.64 7.62
CA ARG A 75 11.21 -20.39 8.35
C ARG A 75 9.97 -19.58 8.66
N VAL A 76 8.96 -19.58 7.78
CA VAL A 76 7.69 -18.88 8.06
C VAL A 76 6.95 -19.56 9.22
N LEU A 77 6.90 -20.89 9.25
CA LEU A 77 6.23 -21.66 10.30
C LEU A 77 6.94 -21.60 11.65
N LEU A 78 8.27 -21.46 11.64
CA LEU A 78 9.11 -21.41 12.85
C LEU A 78 9.45 -19.99 13.30
N ALA A 79 9.01 -18.96 12.57
CA ALA A 79 9.18 -17.58 13.00
C ALA A 79 7.95 -17.17 13.80
N ASP A 80 8.13 -16.81 15.06
CA ASP A 80 7.12 -16.21 15.94
C ASP A 80 6.81 -14.75 15.55
#